data_AF-A0A0F5NCX8-F1
#
_entry.id   AF-A0A0F5NCX8-F1
#
_cell.length_a   1.000
_cell.length_b   1.000
_cell.length_c   1.000
_cell.angle_alpha   90.00
_cell.angle_beta   90.00
_cell.angle_gamma   90.00
#
_symmetry.space_group_name_H-M   'P 1'
#
loop_
_entity.id
_entity.type
_entity.pdbx_description
1 polymer ?
#
loop_
_entity_poly.entity_id
_entity_poly.type
_entity_poly.pdbx_seq_one_letter_code
_entity_poly.pdbx_strand_id
1 'polypeptide(L)'
;MSAELATRLVTRFDDAVTRTRAALAQHGFGVVTEIDIRAKLQAQLGVEMEDYLILGACNPALAHRAINVDREIGLLLPCNMLVRADPGDPGTVIVEAMDPGLLVEVIGEPALVIIADEVTENLRAAIASLTESD
;
A
#
# COMPACT_ATOMS: atom_id res chain seq x y z
N MET A 1 -0.71 5.92 12.67
CA MET A 1 -1.00 5.71 11.23
C MET A 1 -1.35 7.07 10.68
N SER A 2 -0.53 7.59 9.77
CA SER A 2 -0.77 8.90 9.16
C SER A 2 -2.01 8.80 8.26
N ALA A 3 -2.99 9.67 8.49
CA ALA A 3 -4.19 9.75 7.65
C ALA A 3 -3.89 10.23 6.22
N GLU A 4 -2.65 10.61 5.91
CA GLU A 4 -2.27 11.28 4.67
C GLU A 4 -2.16 10.37 3.44
N LEU A 5 -1.99 9.06 3.61
CA LEU A 5 -1.95 8.08 2.53
C LEU A 5 -3.10 7.09 2.64
N ALA A 6 -4.32 7.61 2.82
CA ALA A 6 -5.53 6.81 2.87
C ALA A 6 -6.67 7.45 2.06
N THR A 7 -7.53 6.61 1.50
CA THR A 7 -8.79 7.04 0.90
C THR A 7 -9.91 6.04 1.17
N ARG A 8 -11.15 6.48 0.95
CA ARG A 8 -12.37 5.68 1.09
C ARG A 8 -13.09 5.64 -0.25
N LEU A 9 -13.50 4.45 -0.67
CA LEU A 9 -14.22 4.21 -1.92
C LEU A 9 -15.57 3.58 -1.61
N VAL A 10 -16.65 4.14 -2.15
CA VAL A 10 -17.98 3.51 -2.10
C VAL A 10 -18.11 2.58 -3.31
N THR A 11 -17.71 1.32 -3.14
CA THR A 11 -17.62 0.33 -4.22
C THR A 11 -17.51 -1.08 -3.65
N ARG A 12 -17.65 -2.12 -4.49
CA ARG A 12 -17.38 -3.50 -4.07
C ARG A 12 -15.89 -3.71 -3.83
N PHE A 13 -15.56 -4.64 -2.93
CA PHE A 13 -14.17 -4.95 -2.56
C PHE A 13 -13.30 -5.30 -3.77
N ASP A 14 -13.74 -6.23 -4.63
CA ASP A 14 -12.99 -6.65 -5.82
C ASP A 14 -12.75 -5.49 -6.81
N ASP A 15 -13.70 -4.56 -6.91
CA ASP A 15 -13.58 -3.39 -7.78
C ASP A 15 -12.55 -2.40 -7.20
N ALA A 16 -12.55 -2.19 -5.88
CA ALA A 16 -11.51 -1.39 -5.21
C ALA A 16 -10.13 -2.01 -5.39
N VAL A 17 -9.97 -3.32 -5.20
CA VAL A 17 -8.70 -4.03 -5.41
C VAL A 17 -8.22 -3.85 -6.87
N THR A 18 -9.11 -3.99 -7.84
CA THR A 18 -8.79 -3.80 -9.27
C THR A 18 -8.35 -2.37 -9.56
N ARG A 19 -9.08 -1.38 -9.06
CA ARG A 19 -8.75 0.06 -9.21
C ARG A 19 -7.40 0.39 -8.56
N THR A 20 -7.15 -0.12 -7.35
CA THR A 20 -5.87 0.09 -6.63
C THR A 20 -4.69 -0.43 -7.44
N ARG A 21 -4.80 -1.63 -8.05
CA ARG A 21 -3.75 -2.17 -8.93
C ARG A 21 -3.50 -1.29 -10.15
N ALA A 22 -4.58 -0.84 -10.80
CA ALA A 22 -4.49 0.01 -11.98
C ALA A 22 -3.83 1.36 -11.63
N ALA A 23 -4.23 1.99 -10.52
CA ALA A 23 -3.64 3.22 -10.04
C ALA A 23 -2.14 3.04 -9.72
N LEU A 24 -1.78 2.01 -8.96
CA LEU A 24 -0.37 1.69 -8.68
C LEU A 24 0.45 1.57 -9.97
N ALA A 25 -0.07 0.84 -10.98
CA ALA A 25 0.60 0.67 -12.27
C ALA A 25 0.77 1.99 -13.04
N GLN A 26 -0.24 2.86 -13.05
CA GLN A 26 -0.17 4.18 -13.68
C GLN A 26 0.91 5.08 -13.05
N HIS A 27 1.19 4.88 -11.76
CA HIS A 27 2.20 5.61 -10.99
C HIS A 27 3.53 4.84 -10.84
N GLY A 28 3.78 3.83 -11.69
CA GLY A 28 5.07 3.16 -11.79
C GLY A 28 5.33 2.05 -10.76
N PHE A 29 4.30 1.61 -10.03
CA PHE A 29 4.38 0.49 -9.11
C PHE A 29 3.79 -0.78 -9.72
N GLY A 30 4.49 -1.91 -9.56
CA GLY A 30 3.91 -3.24 -9.74
C GLY A 30 3.49 -3.85 -8.41
N VAL A 31 2.44 -4.67 -8.41
CA VAL A 31 2.13 -5.53 -7.25
C VAL A 31 2.97 -6.80 -7.35
N VAL A 32 3.85 -7.01 -6.38
CA VAL A 32 4.80 -8.14 -6.35
C VAL A 32 4.41 -9.24 -5.37
N THR A 33 3.58 -8.90 -4.37
CA THR A 33 3.07 -9.85 -3.38
C THR A 33 1.63 -9.51 -3.00
N GLU A 34 0.89 -10.53 -2.57
CA GLU A 34 -0.48 -10.40 -2.11
C GLU A 34 -0.70 -11.31 -0.92
N ILE A 35 -1.35 -10.78 0.12
CA ILE A 35 -1.65 -11.52 1.33
C ILE A 35 -3.11 -11.28 1.69
N ASP A 36 -3.95 -12.28 1.40
CA ASP A 36 -5.33 -12.33 1.86
C ASP A 36 -5.34 -12.78 3.33
N ILE A 37 -5.48 -11.82 4.24
CA ILE A 37 -5.47 -12.08 5.69
C ILE A 37 -6.77 -12.79 6.10
N ARG A 38 -7.90 -12.39 5.52
CA ARG A 38 -9.21 -13.03 5.77
C ARG A 38 -9.15 -14.52 5.48
N ALA A 39 -8.72 -14.91 4.28
CA ALA A 39 -8.61 -16.31 3.89
C ALA A 39 -7.60 -17.07 4.77
N LYS A 40 -6.47 -16.46 5.11
CA LYS A 40 -5.45 -17.08 5.98
C LYS A 40 -5.97 -17.34 7.39
N LEU A 41 -6.60 -16.36 8.03
CA LEU A 41 -7.11 -16.51 9.39
C LEU A 41 -8.28 -17.48 9.44
N GLN A 42 -9.15 -17.49 8.43
CA GLN A 42 -10.20 -18.50 8.32
C GLN A 42 -9.61 -19.91 8.23
N ALA A 43 -8.62 -20.12 7.35
CA ALA A 43 -8.03 -21.44 7.12
C ALA A 43 -7.25 -21.97 8.34
N GLN A 44 -6.57 -21.09 9.08
CA GLN A 44 -5.68 -21.50 10.18
C GLN A 44 -6.36 -21.50 11.55
N LEU A 45 -7.30 -20.58 11.78
CA LEU A 45 -7.91 -20.35 13.08
C LEU A 45 -9.44 -20.51 13.07
N GLY A 46 -10.07 -20.59 11.90
CA GLY A 46 -11.53 -20.65 11.77
C GLY A 46 -12.25 -19.37 12.22
N VAL A 47 -11.56 -18.23 12.17
CA VAL A 47 -12.11 -16.93 12.58
C VAL A 47 -12.56 -16.14 11.36
N GLU A 48 -13.81 -15.68 11.40
CA GLU A 48 -14.37 -14.79 10.40
C GLU A 48 -13.89 -13.34 10.63
N MET A 49 -13.63 -12.63 9.54
CA MET A 49 -13.30 -11.20 9.53
C MET A 49 -13.76 -10.54 8.23
N GLU A 50 -13.73 -9.21 8.20
CA GLU A 50 -13.99 -8.44 6.99
C GLU A 50 -12.97 -8.73 5.88
N ASP A 51 -13.30 -8.33 4.64
CA ASP A 51 -12.32 -8.38 3.56
C ASP A 51 -11.09 -7.56 3.92
N TYR A 52 -9.92 -8.19 3.87
CA TYR A 52 -8.67 -7.63 4.37
C TYR A 52 -7.49 -8.16 3.57
N LEU A 53 -7.02 -7.35 2.62
CA LEU A 53 -5.98 -7.70 1.65
C LEU A 53 -4.79 -6.76 1.79
N ILE A 54 -3.58 -7.32 1.87
CA ILE A 54 -2.33 -6.56 1.81
C ILE A 54 -1.69 -6.80 0.44
N LEU A 55 -1.45 -5.73 -0.31
CA LEU A 55 -0.71 -5.73 -1.56
C LEU A 55 0.70 -5.20 -1.29
N GLY A 56 1.73 -5.88 -1.78
CA GLY A 56 3.09 -5.37 -1.80
C GLY A 56 3.36 -4.62 -3.11
N ALA A 57 3.37 -3.29 -3.06
CA ALA A 57 3.68 -2.43 -4.19
C ALA A 57 5.18 -2.13 -4.30
N CYS A 58 5.75 -2.24 -5.49
CA CYS A 58 7.17 -1.99 -5.72
C CYS A 58 7.38 -1.19 -7.01
N ASN A 59 8.11 -0.07 -6.90
CA ASN A 59 8.69 0.63 -8.04
C ASN A 59 10.15 0.15 -8.21
N PRO A 60 10.48 -0.62 -9.25
CA PRO A 60 11.81 -1.23 -9.38
C PRO A 60 12.95 -0.23 -9.43
N ALA A 61 12.75 0.95 -10.03
CA ALA A 61 13.80 1.97 -10.13
C ALA A 61 14.11 2.57 -8.75
N LEU A 62 13.06 2.92 -7.99
CA LEU A 62 13.21 3.47 -6.64
C LEU A 62 13.76 2.41 -5.67
N ALA A 63 13.26 1.17 -5.73
CA ALA A 63 13.76 0.07 -4.92
C ALA A 63 15.25 -0.20 -5.19
N HIS A 64 15.66 -0.24 -6.47
CA HIS A 64 17.06 -0.42 -6.83
C HIS A 64 17.95 0.73 -6.30
N ARG A 65 17.49 1.99 -6.38
CA ARG A 65 18.22 3.12 -5.80
C ARG A 65 18.36 2.97 -4.28
N ALA A 66 17.27 2.66 -3.58
CA ALA A 66 17.27 2.48 -2.12
C ALA A 66 18.23 1.37 -1.68
N ILE A 67 18.18 0.21 -2.34
CA ILE A 67 19.06 -0.94 -2.05
C ILE A 67 20.55 -0.60 -2.25
N ASN A 68 20.87 0.31 -3.18
CA ASN A 68 22.25 0.75 -3.39
C ASN A 68 22.74 1.76 -2.36
N VAL A 69 21.83 2.46 -1.68
CA VAL A 69 22.15 3.32 -0.53
C VAL A 69 22.35 2.46 0.71
N ASP A 70 21.38 1.60 1.02
CA ASP A 70 21.42 0.68 2.15
C ASP A 70 20.85 -0.67 1.74
N ARG A 71 21.64 -1.73 1.95
CA ARG A 71 21.23 -3.11 1.62
C ARG A 71 20.16 -3.63 2.59
N GLU A 72 20.14 -3.14 3.83
CA GLU A 72 19.18 -3.58 4.86
C GLU A 72 17.77 -3.02 4.61
N ILE A 73 17.60 -2.04 3.71
CA ILE A 73 16.29 -1.51 3.31
C ILE A 73 15.34 -2.58 2.80
N GLY A 74 15.88 -3.72 2.31
CA GLY A 74 15.08 -4.86 1.87
C GLY A 74 14.14 -5.43 2.95
N LEU A 75 14.41 -5.17 4.24
CA LEU A 75 13.50 -5.53 5.34
C LEU A 75 12.19 -4.74 5.33
N LEU A 76 12.17 -3.59 4.67
CA LEU A 76 11.02 -2.68 4.58
C LEU A 76 10.38 -2.67 3.19
N LEU A 77 10.88 -3.49 2.26
CA LEU A 77 10.32 -3.68 0.94
C LEU A 77 9.45 -4.95 0.90
N PRO A 78 8.37 -4.98 0.09
CA PRO A 78 7.81 -3.88 -0.71
C PRO A 78 7.00 -2.88 0.13
N CYS A 79 6.52 -1.79 -0.50
CA CYS A 79 5.59 -0.85 0.15
C CYS A 79 4.24 -1.53 0.37
N ASN A 80 3.84 -1.73 1.63
CA ASN A 80 2.55 -2.32 1.96
C ASN A 80 1.41 -1.36 1.63
N MET A 81 0.41 -1.87 0.90
CA MET A 81 -0.86 -1.23 0.61
C MET A 81 -1.98 -2.10 1.18
N LEU A 82 -2.76 -1.58 2.11
CA LEU A 82 -3.91 -2.25 2.70
C LEU A 82 -5.18 -1.88 1.94
N VAL A 83 -5.96 -2.89 1.54
CA VAL A 83 -7.32 -2.74 1.03
C VAL A 83 -8.24 -3.54 1.93
N ARG A 84 -9.18 -2.87 2.61
CA ARG A 84 -10.10 -3.54 3.55
C ARG A 84 -11.51 -2.97 3.49
N ALA A 85 -12.51 -3.81 3.71
CA ALA A 85 -13.87 -3.32 3.93
C ALA A 85 -13.94 -2.53 5.26
N ASP A 86 -14.84 -1.54 5.35
CA ASP A 86 -15.14 -0.87 6.61
C ASP A 86 -16.25 -1.62 7.37
N PRO A 87 -15.97 -2.19 8.57
CA PRO A 87 -16.99 -2.86 9.37
C PRO A 87 -18.11 -1.92 9.86
N GLY A 88 -17.84 -0.62 9.97
CA GLY A 88 -18.80 0.39 10.44
C GLY A 88 -19.63 1.04 9.33
N ASP A 89 -19.30 0.78 8.06
CA ASP A 89 -19.90 1.45 6.91
C ASP A 89 -20.01 0.49 5.70
N PRO A 90 -21.07 -0.34 5.63
CA PRO A 90 -21.23 -1.35 4.59
C PRO A 90 -21.24 -0.75 3.18
N GLY A 91 -20.43 -1.34 2.29
CA GLY A 91 -20.25 -0.85 0.91
C GLY A 91 -19.10 0.15 0.77
N THR A 92 -18.42 0.50 1.86
CA THR A 92 -17.20 1.30 1.82
C THR A 92 -15.95 0.43 1.97
N VAL A 93 -14.96 0.70 1.11
CA VAL A 93 -13.63 0.10 1.14
C VAL A 93 -12.61 1.18 1.47
N ILE A 94 -11.69 0.86 2.37
CA ILE A 94 -10.59 1.73 2.78
C ILE A 94 -9.32 1.23 2.12
N VAL A 95 -8.60 2.14 1.46
CA VAL A 95 -7.30 1.87 0.83
C VAL A 95 -6.26 2.74 1.51
N GLU A 96 -5.20 2.13 2.06
CA GLU A 96 -4.18 2.80 2.87
C GLU A 96 -2.79 2.35 2.44
N ALA A 97 -1.83 3.26 2.32
CA ALA A 97 -0.42 2.92 2.12
C ALA A 97 0.37 3.05 3.43
N MET A 98 1.38 2.21 3.61
CA MET A 98 2.45 2.50 4.56
C MET A 98 3.20 3.74 4.10
N ASP A 99 3.41 4.70 5.00
CA ASP A 99 4.18 5.93 4.74
C ASP A 99 5.69 5.64 4.73
N PRO A 100 6.36 5.74 3.56
CA PRO A 100 7.81 5.55 3.45
C PRO A 100 8.62 6.54 4.31
N GLY A 101 8.11 7.75 4.54
CA GLY A 101 8.80 8.77 5.35
C GLY A 101 8.99 8.31 6.79
N LEU A 102 7.92 7.77 7.39
CA LEU A 102 7.97 7.21 8.76
C LEU A 102 8.94 6.03 8.87
N LEU A 103 9.11 5.24 7.81
CA LEU A 103 10.02 4.09 7.80
C LEU A 103 11.49 4.52 7.76
N VAL A 104 11.83 5.57 6.99
CA VAL A 104 13.21 6.06 6.90
C VAL A 104 13.64 6.83 8.16
N GLU A 105 12.72 7.50 8.85
CA GLU A 105 13.00 8.10 10.16
C GLU A 105 13.52 7.08 11.19
N VAL A 106 13.04 5.83 11.11
CA VAL A 106 13.48 4.74 12.00
C VAL A 106 14.87 4.22 11.61
N ILE A 107 15.20 4.19 10.32
CA ILE A 107 16.51 3.72 9.83
C ILE A 107 17.61 4.75 10.14
N GLY A 108 17.28 6.04 10.10
CA GLY A 108 18.24 7.11 10.38
C GLY A 108 19.30 7.31 9.30
N GLU A 109 19.02 6.92 8.05
CA GLU A 109 19.91 7.11 6.89
C GLU A 109 19.45 8.32 6.04
N PRO A 110 20.15 9.47 6.10
CA PRO A 110 19.74 10.69 5.42
C PRO A 110 19.64 10.56 3.90
N ALA A 111 20.45 9.70 3.27
CA ALA A 111 20.41 9.51 1.83
C ALA A 111 19.13 8.83 1.33
N LEU A 112 18.40 8.14 2.22
CA LEU A 112 17.11 7.51 1.89
C LEU A 112 15.94 8.49 1.90
N VAL A 113 16.05 9.64 2.57
CA VAL A 113 14.94 10.61 2.73
C VAL A 113 14.40 11.07 1.39
N ILE A 114 15.28 11.45 0.46
CA ILE A 114 14.88 11.89 -0.89
C ILE A 114 14.15 10.77 -1.64
N ILE A 115 14.58 9.51 -1.46
CA ILE A 115 13.94 8.37 -2.10
C ILE A 115 12.56 8.11 -1.48
N ALA A 116 12.45 8.20 -0.15
CA ALA A 116 11.18 8.04 0.54
C ALA A 116 10.19 9.12 0.12
N ASP A 117 10.59 10.39 0.02
CA ASP A 117 9.75 11.48 -0.45
C ASP A 117 9.22 11.20 -1.87
N GLU A 118 10.07 10.76 -2.79
CA GLU A 118 9.64 10.35 -4.15
C GLU A 118 8.65 9.18 -4.11
N VAL A 119 8.85 8.17 -3.26
CA VAL A 119 7.91 7.05 -3.12
C VAL A 119 6.59 7.53 -2.54
N THR A 120 6.63 8.35 -1.49
CA THR A 120 5.46 8.93 -0.81
C THR A 120 4.60 9.73 -1.78
N GLU A 121 5.20 10.61 -2.58
CA GLU A 121 4.47 11.41 -3.56
C GLU A 121 3.82 10.55 -4.65
N ASN A 122 4.50 9.52 -5.14
CA ASN A 122 3.91 8.62 -6.13
C ASN A 122 2.77 7.77 -5.55
N LEU A 123 2.89 7.30 -4.30
CA LEU A 123 1.80 6.58 -3.61
C LEU A 123 0.62 7.49 -3.31
N ARG A 124 0.88 8.74 -2.90
CA ARG A 124 -0.14 9.76 -2.67
C ARG A 124 -0.94 10.03 -3.95
N ALA A 125 -0.24 10.20 -5.07
CA ALA A 125 -0.87 10.41 -6.38
C ALA A 125 -1.73 9.20 -6.79
N ALA A 126 -1.23 7.97 -6.60
CA ALA A 126 -1.99 6.75 -6.87
C ALA A 126 -3.26 6.63 -5.99
N ILE A 127 -3.19 7.04 -4.73
CA ILE A 127 -4.35 7.04 -3.84
C ILE A 127 -5.36 8.12 -4.27
N ALA A 128 -4.88 9.32 -4.61
CA ALA A 128 -5.73 10.42 -5.06
C ALA A 128 -6.50 10.08 -6.36
N SER A 129 -5.85 9.39 -7.30
CA SER A 129 -6.48 8.99 -8.57
C SER A 129 -7.64 8.00 -8.37
N LEU A 130 -7.70 7.31 -7.22
CA LEU A 130 -8.81 6.42 -6.89
C LEU A 130 -10.11 7.18 -6.65
N THR A 131 -10.05 8.45 -6.22
CA THR A 131 -11.25 9.27 -5.97
C THR A 131 -11.65 10.16 -7.15
N GLU A 132 -10.77 10.33 -8.14
CA GLU A 132 -11.01 11.19 -9.31
C GLU A 132 -11.66 10.43 -10.49
N SER A 133 -11.74 9.11 -10.39
CA SER A 133 -12.36 8.25 -11.41
C SER A 133 -13.86 8.06 -11.13
N ASP A 134 -14.64 9.12 -11.37
CA ASP A 134 -16.11 9.10 -11.50
C ASP A 134 -16.53 9.53 -12.92
#